data_AF-A0A973A0R2-F1
#
_entry.id   AF-A0A973A0R2-F1
#
_cell.length_a   1.000
_cell.length_b   1.000
_cell.length_c   1.000
_cell.angle_alpha   90.00
_cell.angle_beta   90.00
_cell.angle_gamma   90.00
#
_symmetry.space_group_name_H-M   'P 1'
#
loop_
_entity.id
_entity.type
_entity.pdbx_description
1 polymer ?
#
loop_
_entity_poly.entity_id
_entity_poly.type
_entity_poly.pdbx_seq_one_letter_code
_entity_poly.pdbx_strand_id
1 'polypeptide(L)' 'MERKSLRNTVCSLLVLAAMACSGCGVSKEITNLAPAKDQPSLQQLESHLNYVDPDAGQPDYRRDD' A
#
# COMPACT_ATOMS: atom_id res chain seq x y z
N MET A 1 -11.03 43.74 13.74
CA MET A 1 -10.36 42.61 13.05
C MET A 1 -10.97 41.24 13.39
N GLU A 2 -11.76 41.11 14.45
CA GLU A 2 -12.23 39.81 14.95
C GLU A 2 -13.22 39.05 14.04
N ARG A 3 -14.12 39.74 13.34
CA ARG A 3 -15.08 39.08 12.43
C ARG A 3 -14.42 38.37 11.24
N LYS A 4 -13.28 38.89 10.76
CA LYS A 4 -12.51 38.26 9.67
C LYS A 4 -11.78 37.02 10.18
N SER A 5 -11.25 37.07 11.40
CA SER A 5 -10.61 35.93 12.06
C SER A 5 -11.61 34.80 12.28
N LEU A 6 -12.78 35.09 12.85
CA LEU A 6 -13.82 34.10 13.10
C LEU A 6 -14.31 33.42 11.80
N ARG A 7 -14.48 34.21 10.74
CA ARG A 7 -14.89 33.68 9.43
C ARG A 7 -13.85 32.75 8.81
N ASN A 8 -12.56 33.09 8.94
CA ASN A 8 -11.48 32.25 8.45
C ASN A 8 -11.34 30.95 9.26
N THR A 9 -11.53 31.00 10.58
CA THR A 9 -11.52 29.81 11.44
C THR A 9 -12.67 28.86 11.09
N VAL A 10 -13.87 29.39 10.85
CA VAL A 10 -15.03 28.59 10.45
C VAL A 10 -14.82 27.96 9.07
N CYS A 11 -14.30 28.71 8.08
CA CYS A 11 -13.95 28.14 6.78
C CYS A 11 -12.89 27.03 6.90
N SER A 12 -11.87 27.22 7.74
CA SER A 12 -10.80 26.24 7.93
C SER A 12 -11.33 24.94 8.55
N LEU A 13 -12.23 25.04 9.54
CA LEU A 13 -12.88 23.89 10.16
C LEU A 13 -13.78 23.12 9.17
N LEU A 14 -14.52 23.83 8.32
CA LEU A 14 -15.35 23.21 7.28
C LEU A 14 -14.50 22.43 6.26
N VAL A 15 -13.37 22.99 5.84
CA VAL A 15 -12.44 22.32 4.92
C VAL A 15 -11.83 21.07 5.56
N LEU A 16 -11.43 21.15 6.83
CA LEU A 16 -10.89 20.01 7.57
C LEU A 16 -11.94 18.88 7.72
N ALA A 17 -13.18 19.23 8.05
CA ALA A 17 -14.27 18.28 8.18
C ALA A 17 -14.62 17.61 6.83
N ALA A 18 -14.60 18.37 5.72
CA ALA A 18 -14.84 17.83 4.39
C ALA A 18 -13.76 16.81 3.95
N MET A 19 -12.49 17.05 4.31
CA MET A 19 -11.39 16.12 4.04
C MET A 19 -11.46 14.85 4.89
N ALA A 20 -11.88 14.95 6.16
CA ALA A 20 -12.03 13.79 7.03
C ALA A 20 -13.12 12.82 6.52
N CYS A 21 -14.21 13.34 5.96
CA CYS A 21 -15.30 12.51 5.44
C CYS A 21 -14.97 11.81 4.10
N SER A 22 -13.99 12.30 3.34
CA SER A 22 -13.58 11.68 2.07
C SER A 22 -12.63 10.49 2.25
N GLY A 23 -11.93 10.39 3.40
CA GLY A 23 -11.07 9.24 3.73
C GLY A 23 -11.82 7.93 3.94
N CYS A 24 -13.08 7.98 4.38
CA CYS A 24 -13.90 6.78 4.60
C CYS A 24 -14.32 6.08 3.31
N GLY A 25 -14.40 6.80 2.18
CA GLY A 25 -14.78 6.22 0.88
C GLY A 25 -13.66 5.37 0.28
N VAL A 26 -12.42 5.86 0.35
CA VAL A 26 -11.24 5.18 -0.23
C VAL A 26 -10.98 3.83 0.45
N SER A 27 -11.19 3.76 1.77
CA SER A 27 -11.03 2.51 2.53
C SER A 27 -11.99 1.41 2.07
N LYS A 28 -13.27 1.76 1.80
CA LYS A 28 -14.25 0.81 1.27
C LYS A 28 -13.94 0.38 -0.17
N GLU A 29 -13.49 1.31 -1.00
CA GLU A 29 -13.11 1.03 -2.39
C GLU A 29 -11.99 -0.02 -2.43
N ILE A 30 -10.95 0.15 -1.60
CA ILE A 30 -9.82 -0.79 -1.51
C ILE A 30 -10.28 -2.18 -1.06
N THR A 31 -11.19 -2.28 -0.08
CA THR A 31 -11.72 -3.58 0.37
C THR A 31 -12.65 -4.26 -0.65
N ASN A 32 -13.26 -3.48 -1.55
CA ASN A 32 -14.14 -4.00 -2.59
C ASN A 32 -13.39 -4.40 -3.87
N LEU A 33 -12.13 -4.00 -4.01
CA LEU A 33 -11.28 -4.49 -5.08
C LEU A 33 -11.00 -5.96 -4.82
N ALA A 34 -11.54 -6.81 -5.69
CA ALA A 34 -11.11 -8.20 -5.75
C ALA A 34 -9.60 -8.23 -6.01
N PRO A 35 -8.86 -9.16 -5.38
CA PRO A 35 -7.44 -9.36 -5.70
C PRO A 35 -7.28 -9.52 -7.22
N ALA A 36 -6.19 -8.96 -7.75
CA ALA A 36 -5.95 -8.96 -9.19
C ALA A 36 -5.98 -10.42 -9.70
N LYS A 37 -6.49 -10.64 -10.92
CA LYS A 37 -6.67 -12.00 -11.47
C LYS A 37 -5.36 -12.79 -11.57
N ASP A 38 -4.24 -12.07 -11.61
CA ASP A 38 -2.86 -12.54 -11.69
C ASP A 38 -2.16 -12.56 -10.32
N GLN A 39 -2.85 -12.21 -9.23
CA GLN A 39 -2.25 -12.26 -7.90
C GLN A 39 -1.95 -13.72 -7.52
N PRO A 40 -0.68 -14.06 -7.21
CA PRO A 40 -0.32 -15.41 -6.79
C PRO A 40 -1.01 -15.77 -5.47
N SER A 41 -1.38 -17.03 -5.33
CA SER A 41 -1.97 -17.54 -4.09
C SER A 41 -0.96 -17.48 -2.95
N LEU A 42 -1.44 -17.42 -1.70
CA LEU A 42 -0.57 -17.45 -0.52
C LEU A 42 0.33 -18.69 -0.50
N GLN A 43 -0.20 -19.84 -0.95
CA GLN A 43 0.56 -21.09 -1.06
C GLN A 43 1.71 -20.99 -2.09
N GLN A 44 1.52 -20.24 -3.18
CA GLN A 44 2.60 -19.97 -4.16
C GLN A 44 3.68 -19.03 -3.60
N LEU A 45 3.32 -18.14 -2.68
CA LEU A 45 4.28 -17.32 -1.94
C LEU A 45 5.05 -18.15 -0.90
N GLU A 46 4.35 -19.02 -0.17
CA GLU A 46 4.97 -19.89 0.84
C GLU A 46 5.97 -20.88 0.24
N SER A 47 5.72 -21.38 -0.98
CA SER A 47 6.69 -22.23 -1.68
C SER A 47 7.97 -21.49 -2.06
N HIS A 48 7.91 -20.18 -2.33
CA HIS A 48 9.09 -19.35 -2.57
C HIS A 48 9.87 -19.06 -1.28
N LEU A 49 9.20 -18.94 -0.12
CA LEU A 49 9.88 -18.74 1.16
C LEU A 49 10.75 -19.94 1.57
N ASN A 50 10.37 -21.13 1.11
CA ASN A 50 11.11 -22.37 1.37
C ASN A 50 11.98 -22.79 0.18
N TYR A 51 12.14 -21.92 -0.83
CA TYR A 51 13.03 -22.19 -1.94
C TYR A 51 14.48 -22.18 -1.45
N VAL A 52 15.08 -23.37 -1.44
CA VAL A 52 16.50 -23.55 -1.22
C VAL A 52 17.14 -23.53 -2.60
N ASP A 53 17.91 -22.47 -2.88
CA ASP A 53 18.69 -22.37 -4.11
C ASP A 53 19.67 -23.56 -4.17
N PRO A 54 19.53 -24.47 -5.15
CA PRO A 54 20.37 -25.66 -5.25
C PRO A 54 21.83 -25.29 -5.56
N ASP A 55 22.07 -24.10 -6.09
CA ASP A 55 23.40 -23.59 -6.43
C ASP A 55 23.95 -22.68 -5.32
N ALA A 56 23.24 -22.56 -4.18
CA ALA A 56 23.71 -21.78 -3.03
C ALA A 56 25.10 -22.28 -2.56
N GLY A 57 26.09 -21.39 -2.68
CA GLY A 57 27.47 -21.69 -2.31
C GLY A 57 28.34 -22.27 -3.45
N GLN A 58 27.77 -22.48 -4.63
CA GLN A 58 28.53 -22.71 -5.85
C GLN A 58 28.93 -21.36 -6.47
N PRO A 59 30.11 -21.25 -7.11
CA PRO A 59 30.45 -20.07 -7.89
C PRO A 59 29.56 -19.97 -9.14
N ASP A 60 29.00 -18.79 -9.44
CA ASP A 60 28.22 -18.51 -10.65
C ASP A 60 29.03 -18.61 -11.97
N TYR A 61 30.32 -18.92 -11.87
CA TYR A 61 31.26 -19.01 -12.98
C TYR A 61 31.94 -20.38 -12.98
N ARG A 62 32.14 -20.94 -14.18
CA ARG A 62 33.06 -22.08 -14.34
C ARG A 62 34.48 -21.57 -14.18
N ARG A 63 35.29 -22.28 -13.37
CA ARG A 63 36.74 -22.16 -13.44
C ARG A 63 37.20 -23.04 -14.60
N ASP A 64 37.83 -22.41 -15.58
CA ASP A 64 38.39 -23.08 -16.77
C ASP A 64 39.91 -23.31 -16.59
N ASP A 65 40.36 -23.62 -15.37
CA ASP A 65 41.77 -23.91 -15.05
C ASP A 65 42.12 -25.41 -15.10
#